data_AF-R7NGJ7-F1
#
_entry.id   AF-R7NGJ7-F1
#
_cell.length_a   1.000
_cell.length_b   1.000
_cell.length_c   1.000
_cell.angle_alpha   90.00
_cell.angle_beta   90.00
_cell.angle_gamma   90.00
#
_symmetry.space_group_name_H-M   'P 1'
#
loop_
_entity.id
_entity.type
_entity.pdbx_description
1 polymer ?
#
loop_
_entity_poly.entity_id
_entity_poly.type
_entity_poly.pdbx_seq_one_letter_code
_entity_poly.pdbx_strand_id
1 'polypeptide(L)'
;MSDYHFKDKRLSLRAKGLLSMMLSLPDEWKCSFNGLNSICIERKTTIRNVIKELKEFCYSDIIEKRRKDGKIYYEYTIRNPFKII
;
A
#
# COMPACT_ATOMS: atom_id res chain seq x y z
N MET A 1 -13.52 -8.70 -7.22
CA MET A 1 -12.74 -7.50 -6.84
C MET A 1 -13.42 -6.29 -7.45
N SER A 2 -13.42 -5.17 -6.75
CA SER A 2 -14.20 -4.00 -7.15
C SER A 2 -13.31 -2.83 -7.54
N ASP A 3 -13.41 -2.38 -8.79
CA ASP A 3 -12.58 -1.36 -9.44
C ASP A 3 -12.84 0.08 -8.96
N TYR A 4 -13.31 0.26 -7.73
CA TYR A 4 -13.66 1.58 -7.18
C TYR A 4 -12.44 2.52 -7.15
N HIS A 5 -11.25 1.99 -6.85
CA HIS A 5 -10.02 2.78 -6.83
C HIS A 5 -9.62 3.31 -8.21
N PHE A 6 -9.99 2.60 -9.30
CA PHE A 6 -9.73 3.10 -10.66
C PHE A 6 -10.57 4.34 -11.00
N LYS A 7 -11.77 4.46 -10.41
CA LYS A 7 -12.67 5.59 -10.63
C LYS A 7 -12.33 6.82 -9.78
N ASP A 8 -11.54 6.66 -8.73
CA ASP A 8 -11.13 7.79 -7.88
C ASP A 8 -10.16 8.71 -8.62
N LYS A 9 -10.59 9.94 -8.89
CA LYS A 9 -9.79 10.95 -9.61
C LYS A 9 -8.72 11.60 -8.74
N ARG A 10 -8.78 11.40 -7.41
CA ARG A 10 -7.78 11.91 -6.46
C ARG A 10 -6.48 11.11 -6.52
N LEU A 11 -6.58 9.84 -6.94
CA LEU A 11 -5.42 8.96 -7.09
C LEU A 11 -4.73 9.15 -8.43
N SER A 12 -3.41 9.29 -8.38
CA SER A 12 -2.49 9.19 -9.51
C SER A 12 -2.54 7.78 -10.10
N LEU A 13 -2.17 7.66 -11.38
CA LEU A 13 -2.11 6.37 -12.05
C LEU A 13 -1.13 5.40 -11.38
N ARG A 14 -0.04 5.93 -10.80
CA ARG A 14 0.93 5.13 -10.03
C ARG A 14 0.34 4.62 -8.72
N ALA A 15 -0.46 5.44 -8.03
CA ALA A 15 -1.17 5.00 -6.82
C ALA A 15 -2.21 3.93 -7.12
N LYS A 16 -2.96 4.07 -8.22
CA LYS A 16 -3.89 3.03 -8.69
C LYS A 16 -3.16 1.72 -9.01
N GLY A 17 -2.05 1.81 -9.74
CA GLY A 17 -1.24 0.64 -10.10
C GLY A 17 -0.68 -0.08 -8.87
N LEU A 18 -0.07 0.67 -7.94
CA LEU A 18 0.48 0.10 -6.71
C LEU A 18 -0.62 -0.53 -5.85
N LEU A 19 -1.77 0.14 -5.70
CA LEU A 19 -2.90 -0.39 -4.93
C LEU A 19 -3.45 -1.67 -5.54
N SER A 20 -3.62 -1.72 -6.86
CA SER A 20 -4.07 -2.92 -7.58
C SER A 20 -3.07 -4.08 -7.40
N MET A 21 -1.78 -3.79 -7.50
CA MET A 21 -0.72 -4.77 -7.22
C MET A 21 -0.80 -5.28 -5.77
N MET A 22 -0.89 -4.39 -4.79
CA MET A 22 -0.98 -4.77 -3.37
C MET A 22 -2.24 -5.61 -3.07
N LEU A 23 -3.37 -5.34 -3.74
CA LEU A 23 -4.61 -6.13 -3.64
C LEU A 23 -4.51 -7.51 -4.30
N SER A 24 -3.58 -7.70 -5.25
CA SER A 24 -3.34 -9.00 -5.91
C SER A 24 -2.42 -9.93 -5.11
N LEU A 25 -1.75 -9.42 -4.07
CA LEU A 25 -0.88 -10.21 -3.21
C LEU A 25 -1.71 -11.09 -2.26
N PRO A 26 -1.18 -12.24 -1.83
CA PRO A 26 -1.86 -13.11 -0.86
C PRO A 26 -2.15 -12.38 0.45
N ASP A 27 -3.24 -12.73 1.14
CA ASP A 27 -3.63 -12.13 2.43
C ASP A 27 -2.55 -12.29 3.52
N GLU A 28 -1.72 -13.33 3.43
CA GLU A 28 -0.60 -13.58 4.33
C GLU A 28 0.65 -12.74 4.02
N TRP A 29 0.61 -11.92 2.97
CA TRP A 29 1.74 -11.08 2.58
C TRP A 29 2.01 -10.03 3.64
N LYS A 30 3.08 -10.23 4.43
CA LYS A 30 3.62 -9.25 5.37
C LYS A 30 4.25 -8.11 4.61
N CYS A 31 3.40 -7.21 4.14
CA CYS A 31 3.78 -6.11 3.28
C CYS A 31 4.79 -5.23 4.02
N SER A 32 6.05 -5.23 3.57
CA SER A 32 7.10 -4.37 4.11
C SER A 32 7.61 -3.45 3.01
N PHE A 33 8.10 -2.28 3.39
CA PHE A 33 8.63 -1.31 2.42
C PHE A 33 9.75 -1.91 1.56
N ASN A 34 10.61 -2.75 2.16
CA ASN A 34 11.68 -3.43 1.43
C ASN A 34 11.14 -4.50 0.49
N GLY A 35 10.09 -5.23 0.88
CA GLY A 35 9.40 -6.19 0.01
C GLY A 35 8.79 -5.50 -1.21
N LEU A 36 8.07 -4.39 -1.00
CA LEU A 36 7.54 -3.56 -2.08
C LEU A 36 8.67 -3.05 -2.99
N ASN A 37 9.76 -2.56 -2.41
CA ASN A 37 10.90 -2.08 -3.19
C ASN A 37 11.67 -3.20 -3.93
N SER A 38 11.49 -4.47 -3.55
CA SER A 38 12.11 -5.59 -4.27
C SER A 38 11.31 -6.07 -5.49
N ILE A 39 10.01 -5.77 -5.52
CA ILE A 39 9.09 -6.19 -6.59
C ILE A 39 8.72 -5.04 -7.54
N CYS A 40 8.83 -3.80 -7.08
CA CYS A 40 8.63 -2.60 -7.90
C CYS A 40 9.93 -2.22 -8.63
N ILE A 41 9.80 -1.84 -9.90
CA ILE A 41 10.93 -1.32 -10.72
C ILE A 41 11.25 0.14 -10.40
N GLU A 42 10.32 0.83 -9.75
CA GLU A 42 10.39 2.24 -9.42
C GLU A 42 11.42 2.51 -8.31
N ARG A 43 11.93 3.75 -8.28
CA ARG A 43 12.83 4.19 -7.21
C ARG A 43 12.11 4.17 -5.86
N LYS A 44 12.87 3.89 -4.79
CA LYS A 44 12.43 3.97 -3.38
C LYS A 44 11.64 5.24 -3.06
N THR A 45 12.07 6.39 -3.58
CA THR A 45 11.42 7.69 -3.37
C THR A 45 10.04 7.75 -4.01
N THR A 46 9.89 7.21 -5.22
CA THR A 46 8.61 7.09 -5.92
C THR A 46 7.65 6.23 -5.13
N ILE A 47 8.06 5.02 -4.74
CA ILE A 47 7.22 4.09 -3.95
C ILE A 47 6.78 4.76 -2.64
N ARG A 48 7.70 5.45 -1.94
CA ARG A 48 7.39 6.19 -0.71
C ARG A 48 6.34 7.29 -0.93
N ASN A 49 6.44 8.03 -2.02
CA ASN A 49 5.47 9.09 -2.33
C ASN A 49 4.09 8.51 -2.68
N VAL A 50 4.05 7.42 -3.44
CA VAL A 50 2.80 6.73 -3.77
C VAL A 50 2.12 6.19 -2.51
N ILE A 51 2.89 5.59 -1.59
CA ILE A 51 2.37 5.14 -0.29
C ILE A 51 1.80 6.32 0.53
N LYS A 52 2.47 7.48 0.52
CA LYS A 52 1.96 8.67 1.22
C LYS A 52 0.62 9.13 0.62
N GLU A 53 0.51 9.12 -0.69
CA GLU A 53 -0.73 9.46 -1.40
C GLU A 53 -1.88 8.48 -1.04
N LEU A 54 -1.60 7.18 -0.99
CA LEU A 54 -2.59 6.17 -0.59
C LEU A 54 -3.06 6.37 0.86
N LYS A 55 -2.19 6.81 1.76
CA LYS A 55 -2.58 7.19 3.13
C LYS A 55 -3.46 8.43 3.15
N GLU A 56 -3.08 9.46 2.41
CA GLU A 56 -3.78 10.73 2.34
C GLU A 56 -5.24 10.53 1.91
N PHE A 57 -5.48 9.59 0.99
CA PHE A 57 -6.83 9.25 0.52
C PHE A 57 -7.46 8.03 1.21
N CYS A 58 -6.95 7.63 2.38
CA CYS A 58 -7.49 6.57 3.23
C CYS A 58 -7.60 5.17 2.56
N TYR A 59 -6.75 4.87 1.58
CA TYR A 59 -6.66 3.56 0.93
C TYR A 59 -5.66 2.61 1.62
N SER A 60 -4.73 3.15 2.41
CA SER A 60 -3.77 2.33 3.16
C SER A 60 -3.51 2.88 4.56
N ASP A 61 -3.57 2.01 5.55
CA ASP A 61 -3.04 2.26 6.89
C ASP A 61 -1.64 1.63 7.02
N ILE A 62 -0.74 2.32 7.71
CA ILE A 62 0.55 1.75 8.10
C ILE A 62 0.52 1.47 9.59
N ILE A 63 0.78 0.22 9.94
CA ILE A 63 1.03 -0.19 11.32
C ILE A 63 2.55 -0.35 11.46
N GLU A 64 3.15 0.43 12.35
CA GLU A 64 4.52 0.18 12.76
C GLU A 64 4.55 -1.06 13.65
N LYS A 65 5.37 -2.05 13.29
CA LYS A 65 5.60 -3.24 14.10
C LYS A 65 7.07 -3.40 14.43
N ARG A 66 7.33 -3.97 15.59
CA ARG A 66 8.67 -4.30 16.05
C ARG A 66 8.88 -5.80 15.95
N ARG A 67 9.95 -6.22 15.29
CA ARG A 67 10.37 -7.61 15.28
C ARG A 67 11.00 -7.98 16.62
N LYS A 68 11.10 -9.29 16.88
CA LYS A 68 11.77 -9.84 18.06
C LYS A 68 13.26 -9.46 18.13
N ASP A 69 13.89 -9.16 16.98
CA ASP A 69 15.27 -8.69 16.87
C ASP A 69 15.43 -7.17 17.08
N GLY A 70 14.35 -6.48 17.48
CA GLY A 70 14.33 -5.04 17.74
C GLY A 70 14.16 -4.17 16.49
N LYS A 71 14.20 -4.73 15.28
CA LYS A 71 14.04 -3.97 14.03
C LYS A 71 12.59 -3.55 13.81
N ILE A 72 12.42 -2.29 13.42
CA ILE A 72 11.13 -1.72 13.04
C ILE A 72 10.82 -2.13 11.60
N TYR A 73 9.60 -2.59 11.35
CA TYR A 73 9.04 -2.79 10.02
C TYR A 73 7.64 -2.20 9.97
N TYR A 74 7.26 -1.75 8.79
CA TYR A 74 5.93 -1.21 8.54
C TYR A 74 5.12 -2.28 7.86
N GLU A 75 3.93 -2.55 8.39
CA GLU A 75 2.93 -3.40 7.78
C GLU A 75 1.85 -2.51 7.15
N TYR A 76 1.57 -2.74 5.87
CA TYR A 76 0.59 -1.98 5.11
C TYR A 76 -0.71 -2.75 5.08
N THR A 77 -1.78 -2.16 5.62
CA THR A 77 -3.13 -2.72 5.53
C THR A 77 -3.91 -1.91 4.50
N ILE A 78 -4.47 -2.58 3.50
CA ILE A 78 -5.32 -1.91 2.51
C ILE A 78 -6.70 -1.75 3.10
N ARG A 79 -7.19 -0.52 3.14
CA ARG A 79 -8.55 -0.21 3.58
C ARG A 79 -9.38 0.14 2.34
N ASN A 80 -10.59 -0.40 2.25
CA ASN A 80 -11.56 0.12 1.30
C ASN A 80 -12.31 1.28 1.97
N PRO A 81 -12.08 2.55 1.59
CA PRO A 81 -12.77 3.69 2.19
C PRO A 81 -14.28 3.68 1.90
N PHE A 82 -14.75 2.86 0.96
CA PHE A 82 -16.16 2.72 0.60
C PHE A 82 -16.84 1.47 1.20
N LYS A 83 -16.12 0.60 1.93
CA LYS A 83 -16.76 -0.42 2.77
C LYS A 83 -17.16 0.23 4.09
N ILE A 84 -18.33 0.86 4.09
CA ILE A 84 -19.12 1.03 5.31
C ILE A 84 -19.70 -0.35 5.64
N ILE A 85 -19.64 -0.72 6.92
CA ILE A 85 -20.14 -1.98 7.51
C ILE A 85 -21.60 -2.18 7.13
#